data_AF-A0A0N8W5V7-F1
#
_entry.id   AF-A0A0N8W5V7-F1
#
_cell.length_a   1.000
_cell.length_b   1.000
_cell.length_c   1.000
_cell.angle_alpha   90.00
_cell.angle_beta   90.00
_cell.angle_gamma   90.00
#
_symmetry.space_group_name_H-M   'P 1'
#
loop_
_entity.id
_entity.type
_entity.pdbx_description
1 polymer ?
#
loop_
_entity_poly.entity_id
_entity_poly.type
_entity_poly.pdbx_seq_one_letter_code
_entity_poly.pdbx_strand_id
1 'polypeptide(L)'
;MEKKVDLGAVVKKKPVHKKHNQAVVLRLGGWKELFEADQCKLIIARALNKCTWYGELILNGYLITNSSVYLLIKIEEEKLDEMLTAIYEYLKMEVTAHHVEVKQLDLDGHYHIDNYRTEMLLLHLFEIYALYDEDLIKLMTGKSINLPYTSPTIEKLKKKVHTAQYCSAIDYTGAKSPVIVQLI
;
A
#
# COMPACT_ATOMS: atom_id res chain seq x y z
N MET A 1 -38.24 -47.04 -31.70
CA MET A 1 -38.05 -45.58 -31.87
C MET A 1 -37.87 -44.98 -30.48
N GLU A 2 -36.62 -44.87 -30.02
CA GLU A 2 -36.30 -44.31 -28.71
C GLU A 2 -36.00 -42.82 -28.85
N LYS A 3 -36.73 -41.99 -28.10
CA LYS A 3 -36.49 -40.55 -28.00
C LYS A 3 -35.38 -40.28 -26.98
N LYS A 4 -34.25 -39.74 -27.41
CA LYS A 4 -33.25 -39.12 -26.52
C LYS A 4 -33.80 -37.79 -26.01
N VAL A 5 -33.86 -37.66 -24.69
CA VAL A 5 -34.12 -36.40 -23.98
C VAL A 5 -32.77 -35.71 -23.79
N ASP A 6 -32.62 -34.53 -24.39
CA ASP A 6 -31.43 -33.70 -24.24
C ASP A 6 -31.54 -32.91 -22.92
N LEU A 7 -30.78 -33.33 -21.92
CA LEU A 7 -30.65 -32.62 -20.64
C LEU A 7 -29.73 -31.42 -20.87
N GLY A 8 -30.34 -30.29 -21.23
CA GLY A 8 -29.66 -29.00 -21.35
C GLY A 8 -28.85 -28.71 -20.09
N ALA A 9 -27.53 -28.73 -20.24
CA ALA A 9 -26.59 -28.35 -19.20
C ALA A 9 -26.88 -26.91 -18.77
N VAL A 10 -27.47 -26.75 -17.58
CA VAL A 10 -27.55 -25.46 -16.90
C VAL A 10 -26.12 -25.07 -16.53
N VAL A 11 -25.45 -24.37 -17.44
CA VAL A 11 -24.18 -23.70 -17.17
C VAL A 11 -24.49 -22.61 -16.14
N LYS A 12 -24.31 -22.95 -14.86
CA LYS A 12 -24.31 -21.98 -13.76
C LYS A 12 -23.20 -20.98 -14.03
N LYS A 13 -23.53 -19.83 -14.63
CA LYS A 13 -22.60 -18.70 -14.74
C LYS A 13 -22.17 -18.36 -13.31
N LYS A 14 -20.89 -18.56 -12.99
CA LYS A 14 -20.30 -18.06 -11.75
C LYS A 14 -20.60 -16.55 -11.66
N PRO A 15 -21.02 -16.02 -10.51
CA PRO A 15 -21.18 -14.58 -10.34
C PRO A 15 -19.84 -13.92 -10.68
N VAL A 16 -19.86 -13.03 -11.67
CA VAL A 16 -18.71 -12.20 -12.00
C VAL A 16 -18.64 -11.13 -10.92
N HIS A 17 -17.90 -11.40 -9.84
CA HIS A 17 -17.62 -10.39 -8.84
C HIS A 17 -16.85 -9.26 -9.53
N LYS A 18 -17.49 -8.09 -9.68
CA LYS A 18 -16.86 -6.93 -10.30
C LYS A 18 -15.85 -6.36 -9.31
N LYS A 19 -14.59 -6.27 -9.74
CA LYS A 19 -13.55 -5.56 -8.98
C LYS A 19 -13.75 -4.06 -9.15
N HIS A 20 -13.73 -3.33 -8.04
CA HIS A 20 -13.85 -1.88 -8.00
C HIS A 20 -12.58 -1.25 -7.43
N ASN A 21 -12.36 0.03 -7.74
CA ASN A 21 -11.27 0.79 -7.13
C ASN A 21 -11.72 1.29 -5.77
N GLN A 22 -10.96 0.98 -4.73
CA GLN A 22 -11.13 1.54 -3.41
C GLN A 22 -9.90 2.34 -3.03
N ALA A 23 -10.15 3.53 -2.48
CA ALA A 23 -9.10 4.47 -2.09
C ALA A 23 -9.05 4.50 -0.56
N VAL A 24 -7.87 4.20 -0.01
CA VAL A 24 -7.65 4.11 1.44
C VAL A 24 -6.40 4.87 1.85
N VAL A 25 -6.41 5.37 3.08
CA VAL A 25 -5.26 5.99 3.74
C VAL A 25 -4.89 5.16 4.95
N LEU A 26 -3.65 4.71 5.01
CA LEU A 26 -3.07 4.06 6.18
C LEU A 26 -2.20 5.09 6.90
N ARG A 27 -2.64 5.57 8.07
CA ARG A 27 -1.86 6.49 8.88
C ARG A 27 -0.86 5.70 9.71
N LEU A 28 0.43 6.03 9.60
CA LEU A 28 1.50 5.33 10.29
C LEU A 28 1.43 5.56 11.80
N GLY A 29 1.42 4.47 12.57
CA GLY A 29 1.49 4.47 14.02
C GLY A 29 2.87 4.79 14.57
N GLY A 30 3.05 4.55 15.87
CA GLY A 30 4.26 4.98 16.60
C GLY A 30 5.54 4.23 16.24
N TRP A 31 5.45 3.05 15.61
CA TRP A 31 6.63 2.27 15.18
C TRP A 31 7.56 3.04 14.24
N LYS A 32 7.07 4.05 13.52
CA LYS A 32 7.88 4.92 12.66
C LYS A 32 8.95 5.70 13.43
N GLU A 33 8.79 5.87 14.75
CA GLU A 33 9.78 6.53 15.62
C GLU A 33 11.03 5.67 15.84
N LEU A 34 10.96 4.38 15.49
CA LEU A 34 12.08 3.44 15.61
C LEU A 34 13.06 3.52 14.44
N PHE A 35 12.70 4.21 13.34
CA PHE A 35 13.46 4.22 12.10
C PHE A 35 13.57 5.62 11.52
N GLU A 36 14.57 5.85 10.67
CA GLU A 36 14.61 7.06 9.87
C GLU A 36 13.48 7.10 8.83
N ALA A 37 13.09 8.31 8.41
CA ALA A 37 11.95 8.49 7.52
C ALA A 37 12.05 7.69 6.21
N ASP A 38 13.26 7.56 5.64
CA ASP A 38 13.47 6.80 4.41
C ASP A 38 13.46 5.29 4.65
N GLN A 39 13.95 4.83 5.81
CA GLN A 39 13.82 3.43 6.23
C GLN A 39 12.34 3.04 6.42
N CYS A 40 11.52 3.90 7.03
CA CYS A 40 10.08 3.66 7.14
C CYS A 40 9.44 3.47 5.75
N LYS A 41 9.76 4.34 4.79
CA LYS A 41 9.22 4.25 3.42
C LYS A 41 9.67 2.96 2.74
N LEU A 42 10.93 2.56 2.93
CA LEU A 42 11.47 1.32 2.38
C LEU A 42 10.78 0.09 2.95
N ILE A 43 10.58 0.03 4.27
CA ILE A 43 9.85 -1.04 4.97
C ILE A 43 8.43 -1.17 4.41
N ILE A 44 7.72 -0.04 4.27
CA ILE A 44 6.37 -0.02 3.70
C ILE A 44 6.38 -0.51 2.25
N ALA A 45 7.31 -0.03 1.43
CA ALA A 45 7.42 -0.43 0.03
C ALA A 45 7.68 -1.95 -0.10
N ARG A 46 8.56 -2.51 0.74
CA ARG A 46 8.82 -3.96 0.78
C ARG A 46 7.57 -4.75 1.17
N ALA A 47 6.84 -4.30 2.19
CA ALA A 47 5.59 -4.93 2.62
C ALA A 47 4.54 -4.92 1.51
N LEU A 48 4.30 -3.76 0.88
CA LEU A 48 3.36 -3.64 -0.24
C LEU A 48 3.76 -4.51 -1.44
N ASN A 49 5.05 -4.56 -1.77
CA ASN A 49 5.56 -5.43 -2.83
C ASN A 49 5.25 -6.91 -2.54
N LYS A 50 5.43 -7.38 -1.29
CA LYS A 50 5.04 -8.74 -0.89
C LYS A 50 3.54 -8.96 -1.05
N CYS A 51 2.70 -8.00 -0.67
CA CYS A 51 1.26 -8.08 -0.90
C CYS A 51 0.92 -8.19 -2.40
N THR A 52 1.61 -7.46 -3.28
CA THR A 52 1.37 -7.55 -4.73
C THR A 52 1.84 -8.87 -5.33
N TRP A 53 2.95 -9.43 -4.84
CA TRP A 53 3.53 -10.66 -5.39
C TRP A 53 2.79 -11.91 -4.91
N TYR A 54 2.43 -11.95 -3.62
CA TYR A 54 1.86 -13.14 -2.98
C TYR A 54 0.35 -13.03 -2.69
N GLY A 55 -0.17 -11.81 -2.52
CA GLY A 55 -1.52 -11.57 -1.99
C GLY A 55 -2.59 -11.21 -3.01
N GLU A 56 -2.35 -11.36 -4.32
CA GLU A 56 -3.23 -10.89 -5.40
C GLU A 56 -3.59 -9.39 -5.33
N LEU A 57 -2.82 -8.59 -4.57
CA LEU A 57 -3.05 -7.15 -4.45
C LEU A 57 -2.79 -6.45 -5.79
N ILE A 58 -3.82 -5.78 -6.31
CA ILE A 58 -3.69 -4.95 -7.51
C ILE A 58 -3.66 -3.48 -7.09
N LEU A 59 -2.49 -2.85 -7.15
CA LEU A 59 -2.30 -1.42 -6.91
C LEU A 59 -2.45 -0.63 -8.21
N ASN A 60 -3.44 0.26 -8.27
CA ASN A 60 -3.63 1.22 -9.35
C ASN A 60 -2.97 2.57 -9.07
N GLY A 61 -2.59 2.82 -7.82
CA GLY A 61 -1.91 4.04 -7.41
C GLY A 61 -1.49 3.96 -5.96
N TYR A 62 -0.37 4.59 -5.64
CA TYR A 62 0.13 4.68 -4.28
C TYR A 62 0.95 5.95 -4.06
N LEU A 63 0.96 6.43 -2.83
CA LEU A 63 1.83 7.51 -2.37
C LEU A 63 2.26 7.21 -0.93
N ILE A 64 3.56 6.98 -0.73
CA ILE A 64 4.13 6.78 0.60
C ILE A 64 4.70 8.11 1.10
N THR A 65 4.28 8.53 2.29
CA THR A 65 4.76 9.73 2.97
C THR A 65 5.26 9.39 4.37
N ASN A 66 5.90 10.34 5.04
CA ASN A 66 6.45 10.14 6.39
C ASN A 66 5.37 9.86 7.46
N SER A 67 4.10 10.16 7.17
CA SER A 67 3.01 10.01 8.14
C SER A 67 1.92 9.05 7.69
N SER A 68 1.80 8.80 6.38
CA SER A 68 0.65 8.11 5.81
C SER A 68 0.99 7.45 4.48
N VAL A 69 0.30 6.37 4.19
CA VAL A 69 0.33 5.67 2.91
C VAL A 69 -1.04 5.83 2.28
N TYR A 70 -1.09 6.39 1.08
CA TYR A 70 -2.31 6.50 0.30
C TYR A 70 -2.28 5.40 -0.75
N LEU A 71 -3.36 4.63 -0.84
CA LEU A 71 -3.45 3.48 -1.74
C LEU A 71 -4.74 3.56 -2.54
N LEU A 72 -4.63 3.25 -3.83
CA LEU A 72 -5.76 2.98 -4.71
C LEU A 72 -5.67 1.52 -5.14
N ILE A 73 -6.50 0.68 -4.54
CA ILE A 73 -6.49 -0.77 -4.71
C ILE A 73 -7.67 -1.22 -5.56
N LYS A 74 -7.46 -2.20 -6.43
CA LYS A 74 -8.52 -2.81 -7.23
C LYS A 74 -8.92 -4.14 -6.61
N ILE A 75 -10.08 -4.19 -5.96
CA ILE A 75 -10.50 -5.32 -5.16
C ILE A 75 -12.00 -5.60 -5.28
N GLU A 76 -12.40 -6.82 -4.91
CA GLU A 76 -13.80 -7.17 -4.66
C GLU A 76 -14.17 -6.65 -3.27
N GLU A 77 -15.35 -6.04 -3.12
CA GLU A 77 -15.73 -5.34 -1.89
C GLU A 77 -15.63 -6.23 -0.64
N GLU A 78 -16.00 -7.51 -0.77
CA GLU A 78 -15.95 -8.52 0.30
C GLU A 78 -14.53 -8.89 0.75
N LYS A 79 -13.49 -8.55 -0.02
CA LYS A 79 -12.09 -8.93 0.26
C LYS A 79 -11.25 -7.78 0.80
N LEU A 80 -11.83 -6.60 0.99
CA LEU A 80 -11.10 -5.43 1.49
C LEU A 80 -10.43 -5.73 2.83
N ASP A 81 -11.18 -6.24 3.79
CA ASP A 81 -10.68 -6.49 5.14
C ASP A 81 -9.59 -7.57 5.17
N GLU A 82 -9.75 -8.63 4.37
CA GLU A 82 -8.73 -9.68 4.21
C GLU A 82 -7.42 -9.09 3.64
N MET A 83 -7.53 -8.22 2.64
CA MET A 83 -6.37 -7.57 2.03
C MET A 83 -5.68 -6.60 2.98
N LEU A 84 -6.45 -5.81 3.72
CA LEU A 84 -5.92 -4.88 4.73
C LEU A 84 -5.21 -5.66 5.86
N THR A 85 -5.77 -6.80 6.25
CA THR A 85 -5.15 -7.73 7.21
C THR A 85 -3.84 -8.29 6.67
N ALA A 86 -3.81 -8.69 5.39
CA ALA A 86 -2.57 -9.15 4.75
C ALA A 86 -1.50 -8.06 4.73
N ILE A 87 -1.86 -6.81 4.38
CA ILE A 87 -0.95 -5.66 4.45
C ILE A 87 -0.42 -5.45 5.87
N TYR A 88 -1.28 -5.59 6.89
CA TYR A 88 -0.88 -5.50 8.30
C TYR A 88 0.18 -6.53 8.66
N GLU A 89 -0.06 -7.80 8.34
CA GLU A 89 0.84 -8.90 8.69
C GLU A 89 2.18 -8.78 7.96
N TYR A 90 2.19 -8.47 6.66
CA TYR A 90 3.44 -8.28 5.93
C TYR A 90 4.25 -7.09 6.46
N LEU A 91 3.59 -5.99 6.82
CA LEU A 91 4.27 -4.85 7.41
C LEU A 91 4.86 -5.22 8.78
N LYS A 92 4.11 -5.93 9.63
CA LYS A 92 4.60 -6.41 10.92
C LYS A 92 5.85 -7.27 10.78
N MET A 93 5.85 -8.18 9.81
CA MET A 93 7.02 -9.01 9.50
C MET A 93 8.22 -8.16 9.08
N GLU A 94 8.03 -7.20 8.16
CA GLU A 94 9.12 -6.33 7.68
C GLU A 94 9.70 -5.44 8.77
N VAL A 95 8.84 -4.84 9.61
CA VAL A 95 9.28 -4.00 10.73
C VAL A 95 10.08 -4.83 11.73
N THR A 96 9.62 -6.04 12.05
CA THR A 96 10.31 -6.94 12.98
C THR A 96 11.66 -7.38 12.42
N ALA A 97 11.71 -7.72 11.12
CA ALA A 97 12.95 -8.13 10.45
C ALA A 97 13.99 -7.00 10.44
N HIS A 98 13.60 -5.77 10.06
CA HIS A 98 14.50 -4.62 10.10
C HIS A 98 14.97 -4.30 11.52
N HIS A 99 14.09 -4.40 12.52
CA HIS A 99 14.48 -4.16 13.90
C HIS A 99 15.53 -5.15 14.40
N VAL A 100 15.43 -6.43 14.02
CA VAL A 100 16.43 -7.45 14.36
C VAL A 100 17.74 -7.20 13.62
N GLU A 101 17.69 -6.84 12.34
CA GLU A 101 18.88 -6.53 11.53
C GLU A 101 19.66 -5.33 12.08
N VAL A 102 18.96 -4.24 12.41
CA VAL A 102 19.57 -3.05 13.03
C VAL A 102 20.18 -3.40 14.39
N LYS A 103 19.48 -4.17 15.24
CA LYS A 103 20.02 -4.63 16.53
C LYS A 103 21.25 -5.52 16.40
N GLN A 104 21.38 -6.29 15.31
CA GLN A 104 22.55 -7.13 15.05
C GLN A 104 23.75 -6.32 14.54
N LEU A 105 23.51 -5.23 13.81
CA LEU A 105 24.54 -4.29 13.37
C LEU A 105 25.08 -3.42 14.52
N ASP A 106 24.24 -3.09 15.51
CA ASP A 106 24.59 -2.24 16.67
C ASP A 106 25.19 -3.00 17.88
N LEU A 107 25.56 -4.28 17.71
CA LEU A 107 26.21 -5.09 18.77
C LEU A 107 27.58 -4.54 19.23
N ASP A 108 28.12 -3.51 18.57
CA ASP A 108 29.32 -2.79 18.99
C ASP A 108 29.08 -1.53 19.86
N GLY A 109 27.83 -1.18 20.20
CA GLY A 109 27.61 -0.23 21.31
C GLY A 109 26.33 0.60 21.29
N HIS A 110 25.54 0.45 22.35
CA HIS A 110 24.69 1.49 22.95
C HIS A 110 23.36 1.85 22.26
N TYR A 111 22.47 0.89 21.99
CA TYR A 111 21.02 1.16 21.96
C TYR A 111 20.21 0.00 22.54
N HIS A 112 19.94 0.04 23.85
CA HIS A 112 18.92 -0.81 24.47
C HIS A 112 17.53 -0.18 24.25
N ILE A 113 16.94 -0.38 23.07
CA ILE A 113 15.50 -0.14 22.93
C ILE A 113 14.80 -1.26 23.70
N ASP A 114 14.16 -0.87 24.80
CA ASP A 114 13.35 -1.71 25.68
C ASP A 114 12.36 -2.54 24.85
N ASN A 115 12.50 -3.88 24.91
CA ASN A 115 11.71 -4.80 24.09
C ASN A 115 10.21 -4.58 24.33
N TYR A 116 9.81 -4.22 25.55
CA TYR A 116 8.43 -3.94 25.90
C TYR A 116 7.84 -2.73 25.16
N ARG A 117 8.61 -1.64 25.02
CA ARG A 117 8.18 -0.47 24.24
C ARG A 117 8.09 -0.79 22.76
N THR A 118 8.99 -1.61 22.23
CA THR A 118 8.94 -2.06 20.84
C THR A 118 7.68 -2.88 20.58
N GLU A 119 7.39 -3.87 21.43
CA GLU A 119 6.19 -4.70 21.31
C GLU A 119 4.90 -3.87 21.36
N MET A 120 4.83 -2.88 22.25
CA MET A 120 3.69 -1.97 22.34
C MET A 120 3.51 -1.11 21.07
N LEU A 121 4.60 -0.64 20.47
CA LEU A 121 4.56 0.11 19.21
C LEU A 121 4.16 -0.74 18.00
N LEU A 122 4.45 -2.05 18.03
CA LEU A 122 4.06 -3.01 17.00
C LEU A 122 2.58 -3.43 17.07
N LEU A 123 1.88 -3.12 18.16
CA LEU A 123 0.43 -3.36 18.28
C LEU A 123 -0.41 -2.43 17.41
N HIS A 124 0.13 -1.26 17.05
CA HIS A 124 -0.59 -0.25 16.27
C HIS A 124 0.27 0.20 15.08
N LEU A 125 0.32 -0.63 14.04
CA LEU A 125 1.11 -0.29 12.83
C LEU A 125 0.46 0.82 12.01
N PHE A 126 -0.86 0.79 11.85
CA PHE A 126 -1.59 1.84 11.15
C PHE A 126 -3.04 1.98 11.59
N GLU A 127 -3.57 3.18 11.38
CA GLU A 127 -5.00 3.47 11.40
C GLU A 127 -5.51 3.58 9.96
N ILE A 128 -6.64 2.94 9.65
CA ILE A 128 -7.21 2.87 8.31
C ILE A 128 -8.32 3.92 8.17
N TYR A 129 -8.25 4.71 7.11
CA TYR A 129 -9.27 5.68 6.75
C TYR A 129 -9.65 5.54 5.27
N ALA A 130 -10.89 5.87 4.93
CA ALA A 130 -11.30 6.01 3.53
C ALA A 130 -10.72 7.30 2.94
N LEU A 131 -10.22 7.24 1.70
CA LEU A 131 -9.71 8.40 0.97
C LEU A 131 -10.81 8.97 0.06
N TYR A 132 -11.30 10.16 0.40
CA TYR A 132 -12.32 10.86 -0.39
C TYR A 132 -11.78 12.00 -1.26
N ASP A 133 -10.49 12.33 -1.14
CA ASP A 133 -9.86 13.41 -1.89
C ASP A 133 -9.68 13.00 -3.36
N GLU A 134 -10.64 13.38 -4.21
CA GLU A 134 -10.62 13.06 -5.63
C GLU A 134 -9.41 13.63 -6.37
N ASP A 135 -8.95 14.82 -5.96
CA ASP A 135 -7.82 15.49 -6.60
C ASP A 135 -6.54 14.71 -6.32
N LEU A 136 -6.35 14.26 -5.07
CA LEU A 136 -5.24 13.38 -4.74
C LEU A 136 -5.32 12.05 -5.51
N ILE A 137 -6.50 11.44 -5.60
CA ILE A 137 -6.69 10.20 -6.37
C ILE A 137 -6.33 10.40 -7.85
N LYS A 138 -6.77 11.51 -8.45
CA LYS A 138 -6.42 11.88 -9.84
C LYS A 138 -4.91 12.04 -9.99
N LEU A 139 -4.24 12.76 -9.10
CA LEU A 139 -2.79 12.96 -9.16
C LEU A 139 -2.01 11.65 -9.00
N MET A 140 -2.36 10.81 -8.02
CA MET A 140 -1.68 9.53 -7.78
C MET A 140 -1.82 8.56 -8.96
N THR A 141 -2.90 8.66 -9.73
CA THR A 141 -3.14 7.85 -10.94
C THR A 141 -2.61 8.48 -12.22
N GLY A 142 -1.85 9.59 -12.13
CA GLY A 142 -1.27 10.27 -13.28
C GLY A 142 -2.27 11.07 -14.12
N LYS A 143 -3.50 11.28 -13.63
CA LYS A 143 -4.50 12.12 -14.31
C LYS A 143 -4.23 13.59 -14.03
N SER A 144 -4.38 14.43 -15.06
CA SER A 144 -4.26 15.87 -14.91
C SER A 144 -5.50 16.45 -14.22
N ILE A 145 -5.26 17.35 -13.26
CA ILE A 145 -6.29 18.22 -12.72
C ILE A 145 -6.28 19.50 -13.54
N ASN A 146 -7.32 19.70 -14.36
CA ASN A 146 -7.55 20.92 -15.10
C ASN A 146 -8.57 21.79 -14.35
N LEU A 147 -8.08 22.76 -13.59
CA LEU A 147 -8.91 23.83 -13.06
C LEU A 147 -8.78 25.08 -13.92
N PRO A 148 -9.86 25.86 -14.10
CA PRO A 148 -9.80 27.14 -14.80
C PRO A 148 -9.10 28.25 -14.00
N TYR A 149 -8.64 27.96 -12.78
CA TYR A 149 -7.94 28.87 -11.89
C TYR A 149 -6.83 28.13 -11.11
N THR A 150 -5.82 28.87 -10.67
CA THR A 150 -4.73 28.33 -9.84
C THR A 150 -5.19 28.14 -8.39
N SER A 151 -5.12 26.92 -7.88
CA SER A 151 -5.41 26.60 -6.48
C SER A 151 -4.11 26.30 -5.73
N PRO A 152 -3.76 27.06 -4.67
CA PRO A 152 -2.56 26.83 -3.87
C PRO A 152 -2.53 25.42 -3.24
N THR A 153 -3.70 24.87 -2.93
CA THR A 153 -3.84 23.52 -2.36
C THR A 153 -3.41 22.45 -3.37
N ILE A 154 -3.80 22.60 -4.63
CA ILE A 154 -3.44 21.66 -5.70
C ILE A 154 -1.97 21.79 -6.07
N GLU A 155 -1.40 23.00 -6.04
CA GLU A 155 0.04 23.16 -6.23
C GLU A 155 0.86 22.50 -5.12
N LYS A 156 0.44 22.64 -3.86
CA LYS A 156 1.04 21.90 -2.74
C LYS A 156 0.93 20.39 -2.93
N LEU A 157 -0.22 19.91 -3.41
CA LEU A 157 -0.48 18.50 -3.66
C LEU A 157 0.39 17.95 -4.81
N LYS A 158 0.46 18.69 -5.92
CA LYS A 158 1.36 18.40 -7.06
C LYS A 158 2.81 18.37 -6.59
N LYS A 159 3.25 19.36 -5.81
CA LYS A 159 4.61 19.39 -5.26
C LYS A 159 4.86 18.15 -4.40
N LYS A 160 3.94 17.80 -3.49
CA LYS A 160 4.04 16.63 -2.62
C LYS A 160 4.16 15.32 -3.41
N VAL A 161 3.39 15.17 -4.49
CA VAL A 161 3.43 14.00 -5.39
C VAL A 161 4.73 13.97 -6.19
N HIS A 162 5.17 15.11 -6.76
CA HIS A 162 6.40 15.18 -7.56
C HIS A 162 7.69 15.01 -6.75
N THR A 163 7.70 15.41 -5.47
CA THR A 163 8.87 15.25 -4.60
C THR A 163 8.94 13.89 -3.91
N ALA A 164 7.87 13.09 -3.95
CA ALA A 164 7.81 11.83 -3.25
C ALA A 164 8.56 10.74 -4.03
N GLN A 165 9.67 10.24 -3.49
CA GLN A 165 10.45 9.15 -4.09
C GLN A 165 9.67 7.83 -4.23
N TYR A 166 8.56 7.67 -3.49
CA TYR A 166 7.73 6.48 -3.47
C TYR A 166 6.29 6.84 -3.87
N CYS A 167 6.08 7.13 -5.15
CA CYS A 167 4.76 7.45 -5.70
C CYS A 167 4.55 6.87 -7.09
N SER A 168 3.37 6.29 -7.31
CA SER A 168 2.97 5.75 -8.61
C SER A 168 2.92 6.79 -9.73
N ALA A 169 2.63 8.06 -9.43
CA ALA A 169 2.55 9.12 -10.44
C ALA A 169 3.88 9.36 -11.15
N ILE A 170 5.01 9.15 -10.47
CA ILE A 170 6.35 9.23 -11.06
C ILE A 170 6.58 8.01 -11.97
N ASP A 171 6.18 6.81 -11.52
CA ASP A 171 6.26 5.57 -12.32
C ASP A 171 5.43 5.61 -13.61
N TYR A 172 4.32 6.38 -13.64
CA TYR A 172 3.47 6.56 -14.83
C TYR A 172 4.06 7.50 -15.89
N THR A 173 5.04 8.34 -15.55
CA THR A 173 5.74 9.19 -16.53
C THR A 173 6.84 8.47 -17.32
N GLY A 174 7.11 7.20 -16.99
CA GLY A 174 8.12 6.41 -17.69
C GLY A 174 8.42 5.08 -16.99
N ALA A 175 7.54 4.09 -17.20
CA ALA A 175 7.81 2.66 -17.10
C ALA A 175 8.63 2.17 -15.90
N LYS A 176 8.01 2.02 -14.72
CA LYS A 176 8.45 1.06 -13.67
C LYS A 176 7.25 0.62 -12.81
N SER A 177 6.55 -0.42 -13.26
CA SER A 177 5.85 -1.33 -12.34
C SER A 177 6.91 -2.10 -11.53
N PRO A 178 6.51 -2.81 -10.46
CA PRO A 178 6.78 -2.47 -9.05
C PRO A 178 8.25 -2.09 -8.78
N VAL A 179 8.52 -1.36 -7.69
CA VAL A 179 9.89 -1.08 -7.24
C VAL A 179 10.58 -2.43 -6.95
N ILE A 180 11.33 -2.96 -7.92
CA ILE A 180 12.24 -4.07 -7.72
C ILE A 180 13.38 -3.53 -6.86
N VAL A 181 13.27 -3.70 -5.54
CA VAL A 181 14.39 -3.51 -4.62
C VAL A 181 15.33 -4.69 -4.86
N GLN A 182 16.30 -4.54 -5.76
CA GLN A 182 17.43 -5.46 -5.80
C GLN A 182 18.23 -5.21 -4.51
N LEU A 183 18.18 -6.19 -3.61
CA LEU A 183 19.13 -6.30 -2.52
C LEU A 183 20.51 -6.50 -3.16
N ILE A 184 21.41 -5.56 -2.94
CA ILE A 184 22.85 -5.72 -3.19
C ILE A 184 23.44 -6.38 -1.94
#